data_AF-A0A2V8VU54-F1
#
_entry.id   AF-A0A2V8VU54-F1
#
_cell.length_a   1.000
_cell.length_b   1.000
_cell.length_c   1.000
_cell.angle_alpha   90.00
_cell.angle_beta   90.00
_cell.angle_gamma   90.00
#
_symmetry.space_group_name_H-M   'P 1'
#
loop_
_entity.id
_entity.type
_entity.pdbx_description
1 polymer ?
#
loop_
_entity_poly.entity_id
_entity_poly.type
_entity_poly.pdbx_seq_one_letter_code
_entity_poly.pdbx_strand_id
1 'polypeptide(L)'
;MSGYIDAKPDGSVDLMGRSRTATETQGVRGLDPHLVSLVAPASFEAEQYRALRSRLESRPEGRALQVLAVTSAVVGDGKTTTAINLAGSLAQARDARVLLVDADLRRASAGLQLGLEDPRGAGLADAILDPDRSLPGLVQSLPANLGILPAGRLAPQPYEVLKSPRFGAVLEEARRMFDYVVVDTPPLIPVPDCRLIARWVDGLLMVVAAHRTPRKLVEEGLNLMEPSKVIGIVFNGDARAFSGYYGYYHAYGRPPGRGRRPPQPATRETAPREAAPEPPLK
;
A
#
# COMPACT_ATOMS: atom_id res chain seq x y z
N MET A 1 20.16 -32.99 -14.07
CA MET A 1 18.83 -33.05 -14.70
C MET A 1 18.43 -31.64 -15.08
N SER A 2 18.34 -31.39 -16.38
CA SER A 2 18.07 -30.09 -16.98
C SER A 2 16.58 -29.77 -16.86
N GLY A 3 16.20 -28.68 -16.19
CA GLY A 3 14.82 -28.20 -16.11
C GLY A 3 14.51 -27.30 -17.29
N TYR A 4 13.62 -27.74 -18.17
CA TYR A 4 13.12 -26.97 -19.31
C TYR A 4 12.11 -25.91 -18.82
N ILE A 5 12.34 -24.65 -19.20
CA ILE A 5 11.35 -23.56 -19.07
C ILE A 5 10.46 -23.64 -20.30
N ASP A 6 9.17 -23.89 -20.10
CA ASP A 6 8.19 -24.02 -21.18
C ASP A 6 7.76 -22.62 -21.67
N ALA A 7 8.26 -22.21 -22.84
CA ALA A 7 7.94 -20.93 -23.46
C ALA A 7 6.63 -21.05 -24.25
N LYS A 8 5.68 -20.15 -24.02
CA LYS A 8 4.49 -20.05 -24.86
C LYS A 8 4.85 -19.56 -26.26
N PRO A 9 4.06 -19.92 -27.30
CA PRO A 9 4.35 -19.60 -28.70
C PRO A 9 4.29 -18.10 -29.07
N ASP A 10 4.05 -17.21 -28.10
CA ASP A 10 4.04 -15.74 -28.25
C ASP A 10 5.23 -15.02 -27.58
N GLY A 11 6.18 -15.77 -27.00
CA GLY A 11 7.36 -15.18 -26.34
C GLY A 11 7.10 -14.59 -24.96
N SER A 12 5.91 -14.78 -24.38
CA SER A 12 5.62 -14.39 -23.00
C SER A 12 6.22 -15.40 -22.01
N VAL A 13 7.00 -14.91 -21.03
CA VAL A 13 7.51 -15.70 -19.91
C VAL A 13 6.44 -15.71 -18.82
N ASP A 14 5.94 -16.88 -18.43
CA ASP A 14 4.95 -17.02 -17.35
C ASP A 14 5.61 -16.83 -15.98
N LEU A 15 5.94 -15.57 -15.65
CA LEU A 15 6.65 -15.16 -14.44
C LEU A 15 5.84 -15.39 -13.15
N MET A 16 4.53 -15.65 -13.27
CA MET A 16 3.61 -15.91 -12.15
C MET A 16 3.00 -17.30 -12.17
N GLY A 17 3.52 -18.22 -13.01
CA GLY A 17 3.17 -19.64 -13.02
C GLY A 17 1.68 -19.94 -12.91
N ARG A 18 0.94 -19.95 -14.04
CA ARG A 18 -0.41 -20.54 -14.06
C ARG A 18 -0.32 -22.07 -14.08
N SER A 19 0.16 -22.68 -13.00
CA SER A 19 -0.06 -24.10 -12.74
C SER A 19 -1.31 -24.27 -11.86
N ARG A 20 -2.35 -24.86 -12.44
CA ARG A 20 -3.49 -25.42 -11.69
C ARG A 20 -3.05 -26.72 -11.01
N THR A 21 -2.29 -26.60 -9.94
CA THR A 21 -2.11 -27.65 -8.93
C THR A 21 -1.93 -26.94 -7.60
N ALA A 22 -2.65 -27.40 -6.56
CA ALA A 22 -2.59 -26.87 -5.21
C ALA A 22 -1.12 -26.69 -4.78
N THR A 23 -0.63 -25.45 -4.83
CA THR A 23 0.75 -25.11 -4.47
C THR A 23 0.66 -24.35 -3.17
N GLU A 24 1.29 -24.92 -2.15
CA GLU A 24 1.40 -24.40 -0.81
C GLU A 24 1.76 -22.91 -0.83
N THR A 25 0.85 -22.10 -0.28
CA THR A 25 1.04 -20.69 -0.03
C THR A 25 2.27 -20.50 0.85
N GLN A 26 3.41 -20.10 0.26
CA GLN A 26 4.58 -19.68 1.05
C GLN A 26 4.15 -18.56 2.01
N GLY A 27 4.49 -18.76 3.28
CA GLY A 27 3.71 -18.31 4.41
C GLY A 27 3.92 -16.85 4.75
N VAL A 28 2.91 -16.03 4.48
CA VAL A 28 2.85 -14.66 5.00
C VAL A 28 2.32 -14.72 6.44
N ARG A 29 3.22 -14.89 7.44
CA ARG A 29 2.85 -14.88 8.87
C ARG A 29 3.17 -13.50 9.47
N GLY A 30 2.18 -12.89 10.13
CA GLY A 30 2.40 -11.66 10.91
C GLY A 30 2.38 -10.36 10.10
N LEU A 31 1.51 -10.27 9.08
CA LEU A 31 1.23 -9.02 8.36
C LEU A 31 0.89 -7.89 9.35
N ASP A 32 1.41 -6.69 9.08
CA ASP A 32 1.00 -5.50 9.83
C ASP A 32 -0.51 -5.27 9.64
N PRO A 33 -1.29 -5.08 10.72
CA PRO A 33 -2.74 -4.93 10.64
C PRO A 33 -3.20 -3.70 9.85
N HIS A 34 -2.33 -2.70 9.63
CA HIS A 34 -2.64 -1.53 8.82
C HIS A 34 -2.55 -1.81 7.31
N LEU A 35 -2.12 -3.00 6.88
CA LEU A 35 -2.12 -3.44 5.47
C LEU A 35 -3.52 -3.89 5.02
N VAL A 36 -4.52 -3.02 5.25
CA VAL A 36 -5.95 -3.27 5.07
C VAL A 36 -6.34 -3.78 3.69
N SER A 37 -5.63 -3.40 2.63
CA SER A 37 -5.86 -3.91 1.27
C SER A 37 -5.59 -5.41 1.12
N LEU A 38 -4.79 -5.99 2.04
CA LEU A 38 -4.42 -7.40 2.07
C LEU A 38 -5.15 -8.13 3.22
N VAL A 39 -5.15 -7.56 4.42
CA VAL A 39 -5.68 -8.23 5.62
C VAL A 39 -7.20 -8.06 5.80
N ALA A 40 -7.76 -6.94 5.33
CA ALA A 40 -9.18 -6.66 5.46
C ALA A 40 -9.72 -5.94 4.21
N PRO A 41 -9.69 -6.55 3.00
CA PRO A 41 -10.00 -5.85 1.76
C PRO A 41 -11.42 -5.26 1.69
N ALA A 42 -12.35 -5.75 2.50
CA ALA A 42 -13.72 -5.23 2.58
C ALA A 42 -13.89 -4.07 3.60
N SER A 43 -12.82 -3.62 4.25
CA SER A 43 -12.88 -2.54 5.23
C SER A 43 -13.10 -1.17 4.58
N PHE A 44 -13.52 -0.20 5.39
CA PHE A 44 -13.65 1.20 4.96
C PHE A 44 -12.31 1.79 4.53
N GLU A 45 -11.24 1.49 5.26
CA GLU A 45 -9.89 1.95 4.97
C GLU A 45 -9.41 1.38 3.63
N ALA A 46 -9.69 0.10 3.34
CA ALA A 46 -9.40 -0.51 2.05
C ALA A 46 -10.19 0.16 0.90
N GLU A 47 -11.42 0.61 1.15
CA GLU A 47 -12.21 1.39 0.18
C GLU A 47 -11.54 2.74 -0.15
N GLN A 48 -10.87 3.38 0.81
CA GLN A 48 -10.13 4.62 0.53
C GLN A 48 -8.95 4.38 -0.44
N TYR A 49 -8.28 3.24 -0.34
CA TYR A 49 -7.24 2.85 -1.29
C TYR A 49 -7.80 2.43 -2.66
N ARG A 50 -9.03 1.89 -2.72
CA ARG A 50 -9.74 1.68 -4.00
C ARG A 50 -10.12 3.00 -4.66
N ALA A 51 -10.60 3.96 -3.88
CA ALA A 51 -10.88 5.30 -4.37
C ALA A 51 -9.60 6.01 -4.88
N LEU A 52 -8.48 5.86 -4.16
CA LEU A 52 -7.17 6.36 -4.60
C LEU A 52 -6.78 5.73 -5.94
N ARG A 53 -6.84 4.39 -6.05
CA ARG A 53 -6.58 3.67 -7.30
C ARG A 53 -7.44 4.20 -8.45
N SER A 54 -8.75 4.31 -8.26
CA SER A 54 -9.67 4.79 -9.29
C SER A 54 -9.29 6.18 -9.80
N ARG A 55 -8.88 7.09 -8.90
CA ARG A 55 -8.39 8.44 -9.29
C ARG A 55 -7.08 8.41 -10.08
N LEU A 56 -6.21 7.43 -9.83
CA LEU A 56 -4.97 7.26 -10.58
C LEU A 56 -5.24 6.73 -11.99
N GLU A 57 -6.16 5.76 -12.10
CA GLU A 57 -6.57 5.15 -13.38
C GLU A 57 -7.39 6.12 -14.25
N SER A 58 -8.20 7.01 -13.63
CA SER A 58 -9.11 7.92 -14.34
C SER A 58 -8.48 9.25 -14.76
N ARG A 59 -7.13 9.38 -14.75
CA ARG A 59 -6.48 10.65 -15.13
C ARG A 59 -6.67 10.91 -16.63
N PRO A 60 -7.06 12.14 -17.02
CA PRO A 60 -7.14 12.53 -18.43
C PRO A 60 -5.79 12.31 -19.14
N GLU A 61 -5.86 11.77 -20.35
CA GLU A 61 -4.77 11.28 -21.19
C GLU A 61 -3.57 12.23 -21.29
N GLY A 62 -2.36 11.66 -21.22
CA GLY A 62 -1.11 12.38 -21.50
C GLY A 62 0.15 11.57 -21.17
N ARG A 63 0.11 10.72 -20.13
CA ARG A 63 1.17 9.76 -19.82
C ARG A 63 0.63 8.60 -18.99
N ALA A 64 0.88 7.36 -19.42
CA ALA A 64 0.56 6.19 -18.61
C ALA A 64 1.35 6.25 -17.29
N LEU A 65 0.64 6.24 -16.16
CA LEU A 65 1.26 6.16 -14.83
C LEU A 65 1.56 4.70 -14.53
N GLN A 66 2.69 4.22 -15.02
CA GLN A 66 3.13 2.85 -14.79
C GLN A 66 4.02 2.76 -13.55
N VAL A 67 4.99 3.67 -13.41
CA VAL A 67 5.91 3.70 -12.26
C VAL A 67 5.58 4.89 -11.38
N LEU A 68 5.09 4.61 -10.18
CA LEU A 68 4.67 5.60 -9.21
C LEU A 68 5.52 5.51 -7.94
N ALA A 69 6.21 6.60 -7.60
CA ALA A 69 6.88 6.70 -6.31
C ALA A 69 5.94 7.23 -5.23
N VAL A 70 6.01 6.64 -4.05
CA VAL A 70 5.34 7.08 -2.83
C VAL A 70 6.40 7.58 -1.87
N THR A 71 6.25 8.82 -1.41
CA THR A 71 7.20 9.48 -0.51
C THR A 71 6.47 10.28 0.57
N SER A 72 7.21 10.94 1.46
CA SER A 72 6.67 11.85 2.46
C SER A 72 7.66 12.98 2.74
N ALA A 73 7.22 14.04 3.42
CA ALA A 73 8.13 15.10 3.85
C ALA A 73 9.15 14.56 4.86
N VAL A 74 8.66 13.78 5.83
CA VAL A 74 9.44 13.30 6.98
C VAL A 74 9.18 11.84 7.28
N VAL A 75 10.01 11.26 8.15
CA VAL A 75 9.83 9.89 8.66
C VAL A 75 8.52 9.79 9.43
N GLY A 76 7.79 8.69 9.24
CA GLY A 76 6.63 8.34 10.08
C GLY A 76 5.29 8.82 9.53
N ASP A 77 5.25 9.45 8.36
CA ASP A 77 4.00 9.87 7.71
C ASP A 77 3.15 8.70 7.17
N GLY A 78 3.71 7.48 7.16
CA GLY A 78 3.04 6.25 6.70
C GLY A 78 3.16 5.99 5.21
N LYS A 79 4.22 6.52 4.58
CA LYS A 79 4.57 6.30 3.16
C LYS A 79 4.61 4.81 2.77
N THR A 80 5.29 3.96 3.55
CA THR A 80 5.45 2.53 3.27
C THR A 80 4.12 1.78 3.37
N THR A 81 3.35 2.03 4.44
CA THR A 81 2.00 1.46 4.60
C THR A 81 1.08 1.88 3.46
N THR A 82 1.17 3.15 3.03
CA THR A 82 0.39 3.66 1.89
C THR A 82 0.84 3.02 0.58
N ALA A 83 2.14 2.84 0.35
CA ALA A 83 2.70 2.18 -0.83
C ALA A 83 2.23 0.73 -0.93
N ILE A 84 2.34 -0.03 0.17
CA ILE A 84 1.88 -1.43 0.21
C ILE A 84 0.37 -1.50 -0.04
N ASN A 85 -0.43 -0.64 0.61
CA ASN A 85 -1.88 -0.69 0.43
C ASN A 85 -2.34 -0.25 -0.97
N LEU A 86 -1.66 0.72 -1.57
CA LEU A 86 -1.89 1.11 -2.94
C LEU A 86 -1.56 -0.04 -3.90
N ALA A 87 -0.40 -0.69 -3.70
CA ALA A 87 0.00 -1.84 -4.50
C ALA A 87 -1.01 -2.99 -4.36
N GLY A 88 -1.44 -3.32 -3.14
CA GLY A 88 -2.48 -4.32 -2.89
C GLY A 88 -3.82 -3.97 -3.54
N SER A 89 -4.24 -2.70 -3.49
CA SER A 89 -5.46 -2.22 -4.16
C SER A 89 -5.39 -2.34 -5.69
N LEU A 90 -4.25 -2.02 -6.30
CA LEU A 90 -4.00 -2.22 -7.73
C LEU A 90 -4.07 -3.71 -8.09
N ALA A 91 -3.47 -4.56 -7.26
CA ALA A 91 -3.38 -6.00 -7.50
C ALA A 91 -4.72 -6.73 -7.34
N GLN A 92 -5.73 -6.11 -6.70
CA GLN A 92 -7.11 -6.61 -6.69
C GLN A 92 -7.75 -6.65 -8.09
N ALA A 93 -7.21 -5.92 -9.09
CA ALA A 93 -7.61 -6.14 -10.49
C ALA A 93 -7.05 -7.48 -10.97
N ARG A 94 -7.94 -8.37 -11.45
CA ARG A 94 -7.57 -9.72 -11.88
C ARG A 94 -6.49 -9.77 -12.96
N ASP A 95 -6.43 -8.74 -13.80
CA ASP A 95 -5.54 -8.68 -14.96
C ASP A 95 -4.34 -7.74 -14.77
N ALA A 96 -4.19 -7.13 -13.58
CA ALA A 96 -3.07 -6.24 -13.28
C ALA A 96 -1.93 -7.00 -12.59
N ARG A 97 -0.75 -7.01 -13.19
CA ARG A 97 0.51 -7.43 -12.55
C ARG A 97 1.12 -6.24 -11.85
N VAL A 98 1.29 -6.33 -10.54
CA VAL A 98 1.77 -5.21 -9.72
C VAL A 98 3.08 -5.56 -9.07
N LEU A 99 4.06 -4.66 -9.12
CA LEU A 99 5.31 -4.76 -8.37
C LEU A 99 5.38 -3.65 -7.32
N LEU A 100 5.61 -4.04 -6.06
CA LEU A 100 6.07 -3.13 -5.02
C LEU A 100 7.60 -3.17 -4.95
N VAL A 101 8.26 -2.02 -5.01
CA VAL A 101 9.72 -1.89 -4.86
C VAL A 101 10.01 -1.13 -3.57
N ASP A 102 10.75 -1.74 -2.64
CA ASP A 102 11.25 -1.04 -1.45
C ASP A 102 12.59 -0.35 -1.79
N ALA A 103 12.52 0.92 -2.16
CA ALA A 103 13.70 1.73 -2.46
C ALA A 103 14.18 2.58 -1.27
N ASP A 104 13.62 2.38 -0.07
CA ASP A 104 14.16 2.96 1.17
C ASP A 104 15.32 2.10 1.68
N LEU A 105 16.44 2.10 0.94
CA LEU A 105 17.65 1.34 1.27
C LEU A 105 18.28 1.73 2.62
N ARG A 106 17.86 2.85 3.21
CA ARG A 106 18.29 3.30 4.56
C ARG A 106 17.48 2.65 5.66
N ARG A 107 16.17 2.50 5.45
CA ARG A 107 15.21 2.01 6.44
C ARG A 107 14.19 1.07 5.79
N ALA A 108 14.72 0.00 5.19
CA ALA A 108 13.93 -1.05 4.57
C ALA A 108 12.90 -1.60 5.57
N SER A 109 11.63 -1.51 5.21
CA SER A 109 10.54 -1.90 6.11
C SER A 109 9.34 -2.53 5.42
N ALA A 110 9.27 -2.50 4.09
CA ALA A 110 8.14 -3.11 3.38
C ALA A 110 8.12 -4.62 3.59
N GLY A 111 9.26 -5.29 3.43
CA GLY A 111 9.39 -6.73 3.66
C GLY A 111 9.04 -7.15 5.09
N LEU A 112 9.37 -6.33 6.09
CA LEU A 112 9.00 -6.56 7.49
C LEU A 112 7.49 -6.43 7.71
N GLN A 113 6.87 -5.36 7.21
CA GLN A 113 5.42 -5.15 7.33
C GLN A 113 4.62 -6.24 6.61
N LEU A 114 5.19 -6.75 5.51
CA LEU A 114 4.62 -7.85 4.74
C LEU A 114 4.86 -9.23 5.36
N GLY A 115 5.62 -9.36 6.45
CA GLY A 115 5.88 -10.64 7.09
C GLY A 115 6.64 -11.63 6.20
N LEU A 116 7.56 -11.13 5.36
CA LEU A 116 8.45 -11.99 4.56
C LEU A 116 9.35 -12.82 5.49
N GLU A 117 9.62 -14.07 5.14
CA GLU A 117 10.50 -14.96 5.90
C GLU A 117 11.94 -14.43 5.95
N ASP A 118 12.42 -13.90 4.81
CA ASP A 118 13.71 -13.21 4.71
C ASP A 118 13.51 -11.76 4.21
N PRO A 119 13.11 -10.83 5.10
CA PRO A 119 12.82 -9.45 4.73
C PRO A 119 14.08 -8.64 4.38
N ARG A 120 15.28 -9.19 4.63
CA ARG A 120 16.59 -8.59 4.33
C ARG A 120 17.43 -9.45 3.39
N GLY A 121 16.78 -10.36 2.66
CA GLY A 121 17.41 -11.24 1.69
C GLY A 121 17.93 -10.50 0.46
N ALA A 122 18.09 -11.19 -0.66
CA ALA A 122 18.47 -10.51 -1.90
C ALA A 122 17.32 -9.62 -2.40
N GLY A 123 17.64 -8.42 -2.89
CA GLY A 123 16.62 -7.45 -3.32
C GLY A 123 17.16 -6.38 -4.26
N LEU A 124 16.57 -5.18 -4.20
CA LEU A 124 16.90 -4.04 -5.05
C LEU A 124 18.38 -3.67 -5.01
N ALA A 125 18.99 -3.63 -3.81
CA ALA A 125 20.42 -3.35 -3.68
C ALA A 125 21.26 -4.38 -4.44
N ASP A 126 20.94 -5.68 -4.34
CA ASP A 126 21.63 -6.74 -5.07
C ASP A 126 21.41 -6.60 -6.59
N ALA A 127 20.19 -6.27 -7.05
CA ALA A 127 19.90 -6.05 -8.48
C ALA A 127 20.72 -4.89 -9.10
N ILE A 128 21.07 -3.90 -8.28
CA ILE A 128 21.85 -2.74 -8.70
C ILE A 128 23.35 -3.03 -8.68
N LEU A 129 23.81 -3.74 -7.65
CA LEU A 129 25.23 -4.01 -7.43
C LEU A 129 25.77 -5.18 -8.24
N ASP A 130 24.90 -6.12 -8.61
CA ASP A 130 25.22 -7.35 -9.33
C ASP A 130 24.38 -7.43 -10.63
N PRO A 131 24.92 -6.96 -11.77
CA PRO A 131 24.21 -6.93 -13.05
C PRO A 131 23.76 -8.30 -13.56
N ASP A 132 24.40 -9.38 -13.13
CA ASP A 132 24.08 -10.74 -13.55
C ASP A 132 22.80 -11.28 -12.86
N ARG A 133 22.33 -10.61 -11.81
CA ARG A 133 21.05 -10.93 -11.17
C ARG A 133 19.89 -10.36 -11.98
N SER A 134 19.10 -11.27 -12.56
CA SER A 134 17.84 -10.93 -13.21
C SER A 134 16.79 -10.46 -12.20
N LEU A 135 15.96 -9.48 -12.56
CA LEU A 135 14.84 -9.02 -11.73
C LEU A 135 13.87 -10.15 -11.34
N PRO A 136 13.45 -11.06 -12.25
CA PRO A 136 12.57 -12.19 -11.89
C PRO A 136 13.05 -13.02 -10.70
N GLY A 137 14.36 -13.27 -10.60
CA GLY A 137 14.93 -14.08 -9.52
C GLY A 137 14.99 -13.39 -8.16
N LEU A 138 14.72 -12.08 -8.12
CA LEU A 138 14.74 -11.26 -6.90
C LEU A 138 13.35 -10.82 -6.44
N VAL A 139 12.35 -10.93 -7.32
CA VAL A 139 10.96 -10.62 -6.99
C VAL A 139 10.36 -11.79 -6.20
N GLN A 140 9.84 -11.49 -5.01
CA GLN A 140 9.07 -12.44 -4.22
C GLN A 140 7.59 -12.28 -4.55
N SER A 141 6.89 -13.40 -4.80
CA SER A 141 5.46 -13.38 -5.10
C SER A 141 4.64 -13.29 -3.81
N LEU A 142 3.62 -12.43 -3.83
CA LEU A 142 2.62 -12.26 -2.78
C LEU A 142 1.23 -12.63 -3.32
N PRO A 143 0.20 -12.76 -2.47
CA PRO A 143 -1.17 -13.00 -2.92
C PRO A 143 -1.68 -11.90 -3.86
N ALA A 144 -2.69 -12.25 -4.68
CA ALA A 144 -3.43 -11.33 -5.55
C ALA A 144 -2.60 -10.63 -6.63
N ASN A 145 -1.74 -11.33 -7.38
CA ASN A 145 -0.92 -10.78 -8.49
C ASN A 145 0.06 -9.67 -8.08
N LEU A 146 0.42 -9.60 -6.79
CA LEU A 146 1.37 -8.66 -6.26
C LEU A 146 2.75 -9.33 -6.15
N GLY A 147 3.78 -8.72 -6.73
CA GLY A 147 5.18 -9.04 -6.44
C GLY A 147 5.79 -7.97 -5.52
N ILE A 148 6.81 -8.34 -4.77
CA ILE A 148 7.69 -7.40 -4.07
C ILE A 148 9.15 -7.61 -4.48
N LEU A 149 9.81 -6.51 -4.84
CA LEU A 149 11.27 -6.41 -4.82
C LEU A 149 11.66 -5.75 -3.50
N PRO A 150 12.10 -6.51 -2.48
CA PRO A 150 12.52 -5.93 -1.21
C PRO A 150 13.78 -5.08 -1.40
N ALA A 151 14.11 -4.22 -0.44
CA ALA A 151 15.32 -3.37 -0.52
C ALA A 151 16.61 -4.21 -0.65
N GLY A 152 16.57 -5.41 -0.08
CA GLY A 152 17.70 -6.30 0.03
C GLY A 152 18.50 -6.04 1.31
N ARG A 153 19.74 -6.53 1.35
CA ARG A 153 20.66 -6.21 2.43
C ARG A 153 20.91 -4.70 2.49
N LEU A 154 20.94 -4.17 3.72
CA LEU A 154 21.21 -2.74 3.95
C LEU A 154 22.54 -2.36 3.29
N ALA A 155 22.46 -1.47 2.30
CA ALA A 155 23.63 -0.98 1.61
C ALA A 155 24.44 -0.05 2.54
N PRO A 156 25.78 -0.17 2.59
CA PRO A 156 26.61 0.72 3.41
C PRO A 156 26.53 2.18 2.92
N GLN A 157 26.29 2.39 1.62
CA GLN A 157 26.15 3.72 1.01
C GLN A 157 24.90 3.78 0.11
N PRO A 158 23.68 3.91 0.70
CA PRO A 158 22.41 3.89 -0.03
C PRO A 158 22.32 4.88 -1.20
N TYR A 159 22.86 6.08 -1.00
CA TYR A 159 22.85 7.13 -2.01
C TYR A 159 23.65 6.75 -3.27
N GLU A 160 24.86 6.20 -3.11
CA GLU A 160 25.69 5.81 -4.26
C GLU A 160 25.09 4.62 -5.01
N VAL A 161 24.44 3.69 -4.30
CA VAL A 161 23.68 2.60 -4.92
C VAL A 161 22.56 3.16 -5.80
N LEU A 162 21.71 4.05 -5.27
CA LEU A 162 20.59 4.64 -6.02
C LEU A 162 21.03 5.58 -7.16
N LYS A 163 22.24 6.15 -7.07
CA LYS A 163 22.82 7.02 -8.11
C LYS A 163 23.30 6.22 -9.33
N SER A 164 23.56 4.92 -9.16
CA SER A 164 24.00 4.06 -10.26
C SER A 164 22.98 4.06 -11.42
N PRO A 165 23.43 4.15 -12.69
CA PRO A 165 22.56 3.99 -13.85
C PRO A 165 21.80 2.66 -13.86
N ARG A 166 22.33 1.63 -13.18
CA ARG A 166 21.68 0.33 -13.06
C ARG A 166 20.34 0.41 -12.34
N PHE A 167 20.13 1.34 -11.41
CA PHE A 167 18.82 1.55 -10.78
C PHE A 167 17.73 1.88 -11.82
N GLY A 168 18.04 2.77 -12.77
CA GLY A 168 17.15 3.07 -13.88
C GLY A 168 16.87 1.84 -14.75
N ALA A 169 17.90 1.06 -15.07
CA ALA A 169 17.75 -0.17 -15.84
C ALA A 169 16.84 -1.21 -15.15
N VAL A 170 16.91 -1.33 -13.82
CA VAL A 170 16.03 -2.21 -13.02
C VAL A 170 14.58 -1.74 -13.11
N LEU A 171 14.32 -0.43 -13.00
CA LEU A 171 12.95 0.10 -13.16
C LEU A 171 12.42 -0.05 -14.58
N GLU A 172 13.27 0.09 -15.60
CA GLU A 172 12.88 -0.19 -16.99
C GLU A 172 12.61 -1.68 -17.25
N GLU A 173 13.33 -2.58 -16.58
CA GLU A 173 13.00 -4.01 -16.58
C GLU A 173 11.65 -4.28 -15.93
N ALA A 174 11.38 -3.66 -14.78
CA ALA A 174 10.09 -3.75 -14.10
C ALA A 174 8.95 -3.22 -14.99
N ARG A 175 9.14 -2.10 -15.70
CA ARG A 175 8.15 -1.57 -16.66
C ARG A 175 7.79 -2.56 -17.76
N ARG A 176 8.71 -3.42 -18.21
CA ARG A 176 8.38 -4.41 -19.25
C ARG A 176 7.57 -5.59 -18.69
N MET A 177 7.70 -5.86 -17.40
CA MET A 177 7.14 -7.06 -16.76
C MET A 177 5.83 -6.82 -16.02
N PHE A 178 5.59 -5.59 -15.55
CA PHE A 178 4.46 -5.25 -14.68
C PHE A 178 3.63 -4.11 -15.25
N ASP A 179 2.33 -4.16 -15.03
CA ASP A 179 1.38 -3.13 -15.47
C ASP A 179 1.42 -1.92 -14.53
N TYR A 180 1.76 -2.14 -13.25
CA TYR A 180 2.04 -1.09 -12.27
C TYR A 180 3.28 -1.42 -11.44
N VAL A 181 4.10 -0.41 -11.19
CA VAL A 181 5.27 -0.46 -10.30
C VAL A 181 5.12 0.64 -9.26
N VAL A 182 4.88 0.26 -8.01
CA VAL A 182 4.82 1.18 -6.87
C VAL A 182 6.16 1.18 -6.16
N VAL A 183 6.80 2.33 -6.04
CA VAL A 183 8.13 2.47 -5.43
C VAL A 183 7.98 3.15 -4.08
N ASP A 184 8.22 2.45 -2.97
CA ASP A 184 8.37 3.06 -1.65
C ASP A 184 9.74 3.73 -1.58
N THR A 185 9.79 4.97 -1.10
CA THR A 185 11.01 5.81 -1.15
C THR A 185 11.30 6.45 0.18
N PRO A 186 12.57 6.81 0.50
CA PRO A 186 12.89 7.60 1.69
C PRO A 186 12.13 8.94 1.76
N PRO A 187 11.99 9.56 2.95
CA PRO A 187 11.42 10.90 3.08
C PRO A 187 12.28 11.96 2.37
N LEU A 188 11.62 12.99 1.83
CA LEU A 188 12.22 14.02 0.98
C LEU A 188 13.22 14.95 1.71
N ILE A 189 12.89 15.39 2.92
CA ILE A 189 13.66 16.42 3.63
C ILE A 189 14.97 15.86 4.20
N PRO A 190 14.97 14.71 4.91
CA PRO A 190 16.18 14.25 5.59
C PRO A 190 17.29 13.78 4.65
N VAL A 191 16.95 13.30 3.45
CA VAL A 191 17.89 12.65 2.53
C VAL A 191 17.58 12.96 1.06
N PRO A 192 18.59 13.05 0.19
CA PRO A 192 18.39 13.42 -1.22
C PRO A 192 17.90 12.27 -2.10
N ASP A 193 17.87 11.03 -1.60
CA ASP A 193 17.64 9.79 -2.34
C ASP A 193 16.38 9.83 -3.21
N CYS A 194 15.26 10.37 -2.71
CA CYS A 194 14.02 10.46 -3.48
C CYS A 194 14.15 11.28 -4.77
N ARG A 195 15.08 12.24 -4.84
CA ARG A 195 15.35 13.02 -6.07
C ARG A 195 16.06 12.19 -7.14
N LEU A 196 16.87 11.21 -6.75
CA LEU A 196 17.46 10.25 -7.69
C LEU A 196 16.37 9.33 -8.24
N ILE A 197 15.50 8.84 -7.37
CA ILE A 197 14.37 7.96 -7.74
C ILE A 197 13.40 8.70 -8.67
N ALA A 198 13.09 9.96 -8.36
CA ALA A 198 12.17 10.80 -9.12
C ALA A 198 12.50 10.88 -10.63
N ARG A 199 13.76 10.67 -11.03
CA ARG A 199 14.17 10.70 -12.45
C ARG A 199 13.58 9.55 -13.27
N TRP A 200 13.28 8.43 -12.64
CA TRP A 200 12.91 7.17 -13.29
C TRP A 200 11.41 6.82 -13.17
N VAL A 201 10.66 7.61 -12.40
CA VAL A 201 9.23 7.42 -12.18
C VAL A 201 8.40 8.39 -13.02
N ASP A 202 7.16 7.99 -13.31
CA ASP A 202 6.17 8.79 -14.03
C ASP A 202 5.51 9.84 -13.13
N GLY A 203 5.41 9.53 -11.83
CA GLY A 203 4.77 10.38 -10.85
C GLY A 203 5.24 10.16 -9.41
N LEU A 204 4.94 11.14 -8.57
CA LEU A 204 5.22 11.18 -7.15
C LEU A 204 3.93 11.44 -6.37
N LEU A 205 3.62 10.54 -5.45
CA LEU A 205 2.53 10.67 -4.49
C LEU A 205 3.11 11.01 -3.12
N MET A 206 2.76 12.18 -2.60
CA MET A 206 3.23 12.62 -1.28
C MET A 206 2.25 12.20 -0.19
N VAL A 207 2.75 11.48 0.81
CA VAL A 207 1.98 11.07 1.99
C VAL A 207 2.23 12.07 3.12
N VAL A 208 1.15 12.49 3.76
CA VAL A 208 1.15 13.47 4.86
C VAL A 208 0.36 12.85 6.01
N ALA A 209 0.95 12.73 7.21
CA ALA A 209 0.20 12.29 8.37
C ALA A 209 -0.76 13.38 8.83
N ALA A 210 -2.05 13.09 8.76
CA ALA A 210 -3.12 13.97 9.17
C ALA A 210 -2.92 14.41 10.63
N HIS A 211 -3.08 15.72 10.89
CA HIS A 211 -2.95 16.35 12.21
C HIS A 211 -1.59 16.19 12.89
N ARG A 212 -0.59 15.65 12.19
CA ARG A 212 0.75 15.41 12.73
C ARG A 212 1.84 16.14 11.96
N THR A 213 1.81 16.08 10.63
CA THR A 213 2.84 16.74 9.80
C THR A 213 2.53 18.25 9.70
N PRO A 214 3.42 19.13 10.18
CA PRO A 214 3.25 20.57 10.06
C PRO A 214 3.20 21.02 8.59
N ARG A 215 2.32 21.97 8.27
CA ARG A 215 2.17 22.53 6.91
C ARG A 215 3.49 22.99 6.30
N LYS A 216 4.36 23.64 7.09
CA LYS A 216 5.68 24.10 6.62
C LYS A 216 6.56 22.97 6.09
N LEU A 217 6.53 21.80 6.72
CA LEU A 217 7.28 20.62 6.25
C LEU A 217 6.66 20.03 4.98
N VAL A 218 5.33 20.12 4.82
CA VAL A 218 4.66 19.73 3.57
C VAL A 218 5.09 20.66 2.44
N GLU A 219 5.08 21.98 2.66
CA GLU A 219 5.52 23.00 1.69
C GLU A 219 6.99 22.81 1.31
N GLU A 220 7.86 22.57 2.29
CA GLU A 220 9.27 22.26 2.05
C GLU A 220 9.45 20.98 1.21
N GLY A 221 8.73 19.90 1.55
CA GLY A 221 8.76 18.66 0.77
C GLY A 221 8.28 18.85 -0.67
N LEU A 222 7.20 19.61 -0.88
CA LEU A 222 6.69 19.96 -2.21
C LEU A 222 7.73 20.74 -3.02
N ASN A 223 8.45 21.68 -2.40
CA ASN A 223 9.50 22.47 -3.05
C ASN A 223 10.72 21.64 -3.48
N LEU A 224 10.92 20.44 -2.89
CA LEU A 224 11.99 19.52 -3.27
C LEU A 224 11.61 18.61 -4.45
N MET A 225 10.34 18.55 -4.82
CA MET A 225 9.83 17.72 -5.92
C MET A 225 9.69 18.50 -7.22
N GLU A 226 9.77 17.81 -8.34
CA GLU A 226 9.46 18.38 -9.65
C GLU A 226 7.93 18.56 -9.77
N PRO A 227 7.39 19.78 -9.89
CA PRO A 227 5.95 20.01 -9.85
C PRO A 227 5.16 19.23 -10.92
N SER A 228 5.76 19.02 -12.10
CA SER A 228 5.19 18.25 -13.20
C SER A 228 4.96 16.77 -12.86
N LYS A 229 5.73 16.21 -11.91
CA LYS A 229 5.65 14.82 -11.47
C LYS A 229 4.79 14.64 -10.23
N VAL A 230 4.42 15.71 -9.52
CA VAL A 230 3.55 15.60 -8.34
C VAL A 230 2.15 15.21 -8.81
N ILE A 231 1.76 13.97 -8.54
CA ILE A 231 0.46 13.46 -8.96
C ILE A 231 -0.64 13.76 -7.95
N GLY A 232 -0.29 13.99 -6.68
CA GLY A 232 -1.23 14.31 -5.62
C GLY A 232 -0.65 14.14 -4.22
N ILE A 233 -1.51 14.36 -3.23
CA ILE A 233 -1.22 14.22 -1.80
C ILE A 233 -2.21 13.23 -1.18
N VAL A 234 -1.71 12.30 -0.36
CA VAL A 234 -2.51 11.41 0.48
C VAL A 234 -2.42 11.88 1.93
N PHE A 235 -3.57 12.22 2.51
CA PHE A 235 -3.68 12.43 3.95
C PHE A 235 -3.88 11.07 4.64
N ASN A 236 -2.88 10.64 5.39
CA ASN A 236 -2.86 9.35 6.07
C ASN A 236 -3.24 9.50 7.55
N GLY A 237 -4.05 8.58 8.08
CA GLY A 237 -4.41 8.54 9.51
C GLY A 237 -5.48 9.54 9.96
N ASP A 238 -6.34 10.07 9.07
CA ASP A 238 -7.44 10.96 9.49
C ASP A 238 -8.65 10.16 10.00
N ALA A 239 -8.76 10.04 11.33
CA ALA A 239 -9.89 9.37 11.99
C ALA A 239 -11.25 10.08 11.77
N ARG A 240 -11.26 11.36 11.36
CA ARG A 240 -12.50 12.14 11.21
C ARG A 240 -13.27 11.81 9.94
N ALA A 241 -12.63 11.20 8.94
CA ALA A 241 -13.31 10.73 7.73
C ALA A 241 -14.41 9.70 8.03
N PHE A 242 -14.32 9.02 9.18
CA PHE A 242 -15.26 8.00 9.63
C PHE A 242 -16.55 8.55 10.30
N SER A 243 -16.55 9.78 10.84
CA SER A 243 -17.53 10.16 11.88
C SER A 243 -18.87 10.74 11.43
N GLY A 244 -19.08 11.06 10.15
CA GLY A 244 -20.29 11.77 9.69
C GLY A 244 -21.09 11.06 8.61
N TYR A 245 -20.54 11.02 7.40
CA TYR A 245 -21.26 10.59 6.19
C TYR A 245 -20.93 9.13 5.79
N TYR A 246 -19.68 8.72 5.95
CA TYR A 246 -19.21 7.40 5.54
C TYR A 246 -19.62 6.27 6.49
N GLY A 247 -19.72 6.54 7.79
CA GLY A 247 -20.24 5.58 8.77
C GLY A 247 -21.69 5.16 8.46
N TYR A 248 -22.50 6.08 7.93
CA TYR A 248 -23.86 5.79 7.48
C TYR A 248 -23.85 4.90 6.22
N TYR A 249 -23.07 5.25 5.19
CA TYR A 249 -23.00 4.47 3.95
C TYR A 249 -22.50 3.03 4.17
N HIS A 250 -21.52 2.83 5.05
CA HIS A 250 -21.03 1.48 5.41
C HIS A 250 -22.06 0.65 6.18
N ALA A 251 -22.96 1.28 6.94
CA ALA A 251 -24.03 0.57 7.63
C ALA A 251 -25.06 -0.02 6.65
N TYR A 252 -25.28 0.61 5.49
CA TYR A 252 -26.21 0.12 4.45
C TYR A 252 -25.63 -1.01 3.59
N GLY A 253 -24.32 -1.04 3.36
CA GLY A 253 -23.66 -2.08 2.56
C GLY A 253 -23.48 -3.42 3.27
N ARG A 254 -23.80 -3.51 4.57
CA ARG A 254 -23.70 -4.75 5.34
C ARG A 254 -24.94 -5.61 5.05
N PRO A 255 -24.81 -6.82 4.47
CA PRO A 255 -25.95 -7.71 4.30
C PRO A 255 -26.58 -7.96 5.68
N PRO A 256 -27.93 -7.99 5.80
CA PRO A 256 -28.58 -8.19 7.08
C PRO A 256 -28.08 -9.50 7.68
N GLY A 257 -27.29 -9.38 8.75
CA GLY A 257 -26.75 -10.53 9.45
C GLY A 257 -27.91 -11.38 9.96
N ARG A 258 -27.89 -12.67 9.68
CA ARG A 258 -28.80 -13.63 10.31
C ARG A 258 -28.68 -13.49 11.83
N GLY A 259 -29.73 -12.97 12.44
CA GLY A 259 -30.10 -13.21 13.83
C GLY A 259 -29.26 -12.50 14.90
N ARG A 260 -29.60 -11.24 15.21
CA ARG A 260 -29.84 -10.85 16.60
C ARG A 260 -31.14 -10.05 16.65
N ARG A 261 -32.14 -10.66 17.29
CA ARG A 261 -33.41 -10.02 17.62
C ARG A 261 -33.09 -8.74 18.40
N PRO A 262 -33.61 -7.56 18.03
CA PRO A 262 -33.41 -6.36 18.84
C PRO A 262 -33.93 -6.62 20.26
N PRO A 263 -33.25 -6.11 21.30
CA PRO A 263 -33.74 -6.25 22.67
C PRO A 263 -35.14 -5.64 22.73
N GLN A 264 -36.11 -6.42 23.22
CA GLN A 264 -37.45 -5.92 23.46
C GLN A 264 -37.36 -4.80 24.50
N PRO A 265 -38.09 -3.69 24.34
CA PRO A 265 -38.16 -2.67 25.38
C PRO A 265 -38.65 -3.32 26.67
N ALA A 266 -37.90 -3.13 27.75
CA ALA A 266 -38.26 -3.62 29.07
C ALA A 266 -39.67 -3.11 29.41
N THR A 267 -40.57 -4.05 29.71
CA THR A 267 -41.87 -3.75 30.30
C THR A 267 -41.62 -2.93 31.56
N ARG A 268 -42.13 -1.69 31.57
CA ARG A 268 -42.20 -0.86 32.77
C ARG A 268 -42.92 -1.67 33.85
N GLU A 269 -42.16 -2.11 34.83
CA GLU A 269 -42.67 -2.61 36.10
C GLU A 269 -43.46 -1.45 36.73
N THR A 270 -44.77 -1.63 36.85
CA THR A 270 -45.66 -0.66 37.48
C THR A 270 -45.31 -0.57 38.97
N ALA A 271 -44.73 0.57 39.37
CA ALA A 271 -44.55 0.91 40.77
C ALA A 271 -45.91 0.89 41.52
N PRO A 272 -45.94 0.46 42.80
CA PRO A 272 -47.17 0.44 43.58
C PRO A 272 -47.69 1.87 43.83
N ARG A 273 -49.00 2.04 43.67
CA ARG A 273 -49.73 3.27 43.99
C ARG A 273 -49.52 3.64 45.47
N GLU A 274 -48.83 4.74 45.69
CA GLU A 274 -48.78 5.42 47.00
C GLU A 274 -50.15 6.06 47.28
N ALA A 275 -50.70 5.81 48.46
CA ALA A 275 -52.02 6.27 48.89
C ALA A 275 -52.06 7.79 49.07
N ALA A 276 -53.15 8.41 48.63
CA ALA A 276 -53.39 9.85 48.76
C ALA A 276 -53.56 10.26 50.25
N PRO A 277 -53.11 11.45 50.66
CA PRO A 277 -53.34 11.95 52.01
C PRO A 277 -54.79 12.45 52.19
N GLU A 278 -55.40 12.12 53.33
CA GLU A 278 -56.71 12.63 53.76
C GLU A 278 -56.68 14.15 54.01
N PRO A 279 -57.75 14.90 53.67
CA PRO A 279 -57.86 16.31 54.01
C PRO A 279 -58.28 16.51 55.48
N PRO A 280 -57.92 17.64 56.11
CA PRO A 280 -58.16 17.86 57.54
C PRO A 280 -59.65 18.10 57.84
N LEU A 281 -60.09 17.54 58.96
CA LEU A 281 -61.43 17.72 59.54
C LEU A 281 -61.70 19.18 59.94
N LYS A 282 -62.93 19.64 59.70
CA LYS A 282 -63.60 20.70 60.47
C LYS A 282 -64.55 20.05 61.47
#